data_AF-A0A3D1UIN8-F1
#
_entry.id   AF-A0A3D1UIN8-F1
#
_cell.length_a   1.000
_cell.length_b   1.000
_cell.length_c   1.000
_cell.angle_alpha   90.00
_cell.angle_beta   90.00
_cell.angle_gamma   90.00
#
_symmetry.space_group_name_H-M   'P 1'
#
loop_
_entity.id
_entity.type
_entity.pdbx_description
1 polymer ?
#
loop_
_entity_poly.entity_id
_entity_poly.type
_entity_poly.pdbx_seq_one_letter_code
_entity_poly.pdbx_strand_id
1 'polypeptide(L)'
;MRRGFTLIELLVVIAILAAMTGVSVISFSAGRGAFRLKGAARDVFAAIRQARSIALVTQKPCIITYGEVSRGDTVCAQVTLAGMELMNDTGPRTAWTLSGEPVVVGGDEEFPPAEANDADAPAPSGGHTVAEALFPSISEEVLEGVRIKVVSGEENLPLSEGETEMRRARTSIYSNVDYLLEKYKKARAAEKSADEAANEEPGEADAAQKKTSAPTAGQEAASFVWQVNGRCEPHRVYVYAAGSEPQDGLVIVVDRFGAAKVLAGDEEGRE
;
A
#
# COMPACT_ATOMS: atom_id res chain seq x y z
N MET A 1 -16.52 59.15 -30.19
CA MET A 1 -15.77 59.49 -28.96
C MET A 1 -15.59 58.21 -28.15
N ARG A 2 -14.36 57.75 -27.93
CA ARG A 2 -14.08 56.58 -27.06
C ARG A 2 -13.89 57.13 -25.64
N ARG A 3 -14.80 56.81 -24.70
CA ARG A 3 -14.59 57.09 -23.27
C ARG A 3 -13.57 56.07 -22.75
N GLY A 4 -12.46 56.55 -22.21
CA GLY A 4 -11.48 55.71 -21.51
C GLY A 4 -11.92 55.44 -20.07
N PHE A 5 -11.46 54.32 -19.52
CA PHE A 5 -11.61 53.99 -18.10
C PHE A 5 -10.89 55.02 -17.23
N THR A 6 -11.50 55.39 -16.11
CA THR A 6 -10.87 56.30 -15.15
C THR A 6 -9.87 55.54 -14.27
N LEU A 7 -8.83 56.23 -13.78
CA LEU A 7 -7.83 55.62 -12.90
C LEU A 7 -8.48 55.03 -11.63
N ILE A 8 -9.46 55.75 -11.06
CA ILE A 8 -10.18 55.29 -9.87
C ILE A 8 -10.99 54.01 -10.14
N GLU A 9 -11.60 53.88 -11.30
CA GLU A 9 -12.37 52.69 -11.69
C GLU A 9 -11.46 51.46 -11.83
N LEU A 10 -10.28 51.63 -12.44
CA LEU A 10 -9.29 50.57 -12.55
C LEU A 10 -8.76 50.14 -11.17
N LEU A 11 -8.57 51.10 -10.25
CA LEU A 11 -8.13 50.80 -8.87
C LEU A 11 -9.19 49.99 -8.12
N VAL A 12 -10.47 50.36 -8.21
CA VAL A 12 -11.57 49.62 -7.59
C VAL A 12 -11.67 48.20 -8.14
N VAL A 13 -11.52 48.01 -9.45
CA VAL A 13 -11.54 46.67 -10.07
C VAL A 13 -10.38 45.81 -9.54
N ILE A 14 -9.17 46.36 -9.46
CA ILE A 14 -8.02 45.64 -8.90
C ILE A 14 -8.25 45.29 -7.43
N ALA A 15 -8.81 46.20 -6.63
CA ALA A 15 -9.13 45.93 -5.23
C ALA A 15 -10.15 44.79 -5.06
N ILE A 16 -11.19 44.76 -5.89
CA ILE A 16 -12.18 43.67 -5.89
C ILE A 16 -11.54 42.35 -6.32
N LEU A 17 -10.72 42.35 -7.38
CA LEU A 17 -10.01 41.15 -7.83
C LEU A 17 -9.08 40.60 -6.73
N ALA A 18 -8.31 41.47 -6.06
CA ALA A 18 -7.43 41.06 -4.97
C ALA A 18 -8.22 40.41 -3.82
N ALA A 19 -9.38 40.97 -3.45
CA ALA A 19 -10.26 40.39 -2.43
C ALA A 19 -10.81 39.02 -2.86
N MET A 20 -11.26 38.87 -4.11
CA MET A 20 -11.77 37.60 -4.64
C MET A 20 -10.67 36.52 -4.72
N THR A 21 -9.47 36.88 -5.17
CA THR A 21 -8.33 35.96 -5.24
C THR A 21 -7.91 35.52 -3.83
N GLY A 22 -7.92 36.42 -2.85
CA GLY A 22 -7.61 36.10 -1.46
C GLY A 22 -8.53 35.01 -0.90
N VAL A 23 -9.84 35.14 -1.08
CA VAL A 23 -10.82 34.12 -0.65
C VAL A 23 -10.63 32.80 -1.41
N SER A 24 -10.34 32.87 -2.71
CA SER A 24 -10.13 31.68 -3.55
C SER A 24 -8.93 30.83 -3.09
N VAL A 25 -7.81 31.45 -2.68
CA VAL A 25 -6.62 30.73 -2.22
C VAL A 25 -6.90 29.93 -0.95
N ILE A 26 -7.62 30.52 0.02
CA ILE A 26 -7.97 29.85 1.27
C ILE A 26 -8.89 28.66 0.98
N SER A 27 -9.92 28.85 0.16
CA SER A 27 -10.85 27.78 -0.20
C SER A 27 -10.16 26.63 -0.95
N PHE A 28 -9.23 26.94 -1.84
CA PHE A 28 -8.48 25.92 -2.57
C PHE A 28 -7.56 25.12 -1.64
N SER A 29 -6.93 25.78 -0.67
CA SER A 29 -6.05 25.12 0.30
C SER A 29 -6.75 24.07 1.15
N ALA A 30 -8.00 24.34 1.58
CA ALA A 30 -8.81 23.41 2.37
C ALA A 30 -9.28 22.19 1.56
N GLY A 31 -9.51 22.34 0.25
CA GLY A 31 -9.98 21.26 -0.60
C GLY A 31 -8.92 20.20 -0.94
N ARG A 32 -7.63 20.57 -0.95
CA ARG A 32 -6.54 19.67 -1.41
C ARG A 32 -6.44 18.38 -0.60
N GLY A 33 -6.64 18.43 0.71
CA GLY A 33 -6.56 17.24 1.58
C GLY A 33 -7.61 16.18 1.21
N ALA A 34 -8.86 16.60 0.99
CA ALA A 34 -9.93 15.68 0.62
C ALA A 34 -9.71 15.03 -0.76
N PHE A 35 -9.16 15.77 -1.72
CA PHE A 35 -8.82 15.19 -3.03
C PHE A 35 -7.65 14.22 -2.94
N ARG A 36 -6.61 14.51 -2.16
CA ARG A 36 -5.50 13.60 -1.91
C ARG A 36 -5.97 12.30 -1.28
N LEU A 37 -6.81 12.38 -0.24
CA LEU A 37 -7.35 11.20 0.43
C LEU A 37 -8.18 10.32 -0.53
N LYS A 38 -9.03 10.96 -1.36
CA LYS A 38 -9.79 10.26 -2.40
C LYS A 38 -8.90 9.67 -3.50
N GLY A 39 -7.77 10.30 -3.81
CA GLY A 39 -6.74 9.76 -4.70
C GLY A 39 -6.15 8.48 -4.13
N ALA A 40 -5.54 8.59 -2.94
CA ALA A 40 -4.93 7.46 -2.24
C ALA A 40 -5.89 6.28 -2.05
N ALA A 41 -7.15 6.52 -1.69
CA ALA A 41 -8.15 5.46 -1.58
C ALA A 41 -8.45 4.77 -2.92
N ARG A 42 -8.51 5.52 -4.03
CA ARG A 42 -8.67 4.93 -5.37
C ARG A 42 -7.45 4.10 -5.76
N ASP A 43 -6.28 4.51 -5.35
CA ASP A 43 -5.03 3.81 -5.65
C ASP A 43 -4.92 2.49 -4.89
N VAL A 44 -5.21 2.50 -3.58
CA VAL A 44 -5.32 1.29 -2.76
C VAL A 44 -6.37 0.33 -3.35
N PHE A 45 -7.50 0.88 -3.79
CA PHE A 45 -8.56 0.10 -4.43
C PHE A 45 -8.13 -0.50 -5.78
N ALA A 46 -7.37 0.25 -6.59
CA ALA A 46 -6.77 -0.25 -7.83
C ALA A 46 -5.77 -1.37 -7.56
N ALA A 47 -4.91 -1.23 -6.54
CA ALA A 47 -3.95 -2.25 -6.13
C ALA A 47 -4.65 -3.56 -5.68
N ILE A 48 -5.76 -3.46 -4.93
CA ILE A 48 -6.58 -4.63 -4.56
C ILE A 48 -7.15 -5.34 -5.80
N ARG A 49 -7.71 -4.58 -6.75
CA ARG A 49 -8.22 -5.13 -8.02
C ARG A 49 -7.12 -5.78 -8.83
N GLN A 50 -5.93 -5.17 -8.85
CA GLN A 50 -4.76 -5.69 -9.54
C GLN A 50 -4.29 -7.00 -8.91
N ALA A 51 -4.17 -7.09 -7.57
CA ALA A 51 -3.81 -8.32 -6.85
C ALA A 51 -4.72 -9.48 -7.26
N ARG A 52 -6.04 -9.23 -7.27
CA ARG A 52 -7.04 -10.20 -7.68
C ARG A 52 -6.90 -10.59 -9.15
N SER A 53 -6.71 -9.62 -10.04
CA SER A 53 -6.52 -9.87 -11.47
C SER A 53 -5.30 -10.74 -11.73
N ILE A 54 -4.16 -10.42 -11.09
CA ILE A 54 -2.93 -11.22 -11.16
C ILE A 54 -3.21 -12.64 -10.69
N ALA A 55 -3.85 -12.83 -9.54
CA ALA A 55 -4.13 -14.17 -9.01
C ALA A 55 -5.03 -15.01 -9.94
N LEU A 56 -6.05 -14.38 -10.54
CA LEU A 56 -6.99 -15.03 -11.47
C LEU A 56 -6.35 -15.36 -12.83
N VAL A 57 -5.56 -14.44 -13.40
CA VAL A 57 -4.98 -14.61 -14.73
C VAL A 57 -3.78 -15.56 -14.68
N THR A 58 -2.90 -15.40 -13.69
CA THR A 58 -1.69 -16.22 -13.57
C THR A 58 -1.96 -17.59 -12.97
N GLN A 59 -3.14 -17.80 -12.35
CA GLN A 59 -3.45 -18.99 -11.56
C GLN A 59 -2.39 -19.27 -10.49
N LYS A 60 -1.73 -18.21 -9.97
CA LYS A 60 -0.76 -18.26 -8.88
C LYS A 60 -1.25 -17.39 -7.72
N PRO A 61 -0.99 -17.77 -6.45
CA PRO A 61 -1.33 -16.90 -5.34
C PRO A 61 -0.56 -15.57 -5.42
N CYS A 62 -1.21 -14.49 -5.00
CA CYS A 62 -0.62 -13.15 -4.94
C CYS A 62 -0.78 -12.60 -3.51
N ILE A 63 0.22 -11.89 -3.00
CA ILE A 63 0.20 -11.31 -1.67
C ILE A 63 0.15 -9.79 -1.82
N ILE A 64 -0.83 -9.14 -1.20
CA ILE A 64 -0.77 -7.69 -0.97
C ILE A 64 -0.21 -7.48 0.43
N THR A 65 0.64 -6.47 0.59
CA THR A 65 1.13 -6.01 1.89
C THR A 65 0.83 -4.54 2.03
N TYR A 66 0.14 -4.17 3.10
CA TYR A 66 -0.11 -2.79 3.49
C TYR A 66 0.87 -2.45 4.60
N GLY A 67 1.57 -1.34 4.46
CA GLY A 67 2.50 -0.86 5.47
C GLY A 67 2.58 0.66 5.45
N GLU A 68 3.43 1.17 6.32
CA GLU A 68 3.79 2.58 6.34
C GLU A 68 5.31 2.68 6.18
N VAL A 69 5.75 3.62 5.35
CA VAL A 69 7.16 3.96 5.19
C VAL A 69 7.37 5.39 5.67
N SER A 70 8.33 5.58 6.58
CA SER A 70 8.73 6.92 7.03
C SER A 70 9.80 7.45 6.09
N ARG A 71 9.52 8.55 5.40
CA ARG A 71 10.49 9.25 4.53
C ARG A 71 10.77 10.61 5.15
N GLY A 72 11.88 10.72 5.88
CA GLY A 72 12.17 11.91 6.70
C GLY A 72 11.16 12.05 7.83
N ASP A 73 10.52 13.22 7.94
CA ASP A 73 9.50 13.54 8.95
C ASP A 73 8.07 13.16 8.52
N THR A 74 7.90 12.70 7.27
CA THR A 74 6.60 12.37 6.70
C THR A 74 6.39 10.85 6.70
N VAL A 75 5.24 10.42 7.23
CA VAL A 75 4.77 9.03 7.12
C VAL A 75 3.92 8.90 5.86
N CYS A 76 4.28 7.97 4.99
CA CYS A 76 3.56 7.66 3.77
C CYS A 76 3.03 6.23 3.83
N ALA A 77 1.81 6.04 3.37
CA ALA A 77 1.27 4.72 3.18
C ALA A 77 1.96 3.98 2.03
N GLN A 78 2.25 2.70 2.22
CA GLN A 78 2.85 1.81 1.25
C GLN A 78 1.93 0.61 1.01
N VAL A 79 1.64 0.33 -0.25
CA VAL A 79 0.99 -0.91 -0.66
C VAL A 79 1.91 -1.61 -1.62
N THR A 80 2.22 -2.87 -1.34
CA THR A 80 3.14 -3.68 -2.14
C THR A 80 2.47 -4.96 -2.57
N LEU A 81 2.58 -5.25 -3.87
CA LEU A 81 2.11 -6.49 -4.48
C LEU A 81 3.30 -7.42 -4.69
N ALA A 82 3.19 -8.64 -4.18
CA ALA A 82 4.15 -9.70 -4.43
C ALA A 82 3.42 -10.88 -5.08
N GLY A 83 3.71 -11.18 -6.34
CA GLY A 83 3.33 -12.46 -6.93
C GLY A 83 4.15 -13.57 -6.26
N MET A 84 3.53 -14.72 -5.95
CA MET A 84 4.29 -15.91 -5.60
C MET A 84 4.93 -16.52 -6.86
N GLU A 85 5.88 -15.82 -7.45
CA GLU A 85 7.04 -16.47 -8.08
C GLU A 85 8.17 -16.45 -7.04
N LEU A 86 7.97 -17.15 -5.92
CA LEU A 86 8.98 -17.41 -4.90
C LEU A 86 9.14 -18.93 -4.85
N MET A 87 10.19 -19.51 -5.43
CA MET A 87 11.48 -19.67 -4.74
C MET A 87 12.70 -19.88 -5.65
N ASN A 88 12.59 -19.78 -6.98
CA ASN A 88 13.69 -20.13 -7.90
C ASN A 88 14.28 -18.97 -8.71
N ASP A 89 13.76 -17.75 -8.59
CA ASP A 89 14.30 -16.60 -9.34
C ASP A 89 14.88 -15.59 -8.34
N THR A 90 16.21 -15.49 -8.34
CA THR A 90 17.01 -14.51 -7.59
C THR A 90 16.94 -13.10 -8.21
N GLY A 91 16.00 -12.87 -9.13
CA GLY A 91 15.77 -11.57 -9.74
C GLY A 91 15.29 -10.49 -8.75
N PRO A 92 15.56 -9.21 -9.02
CA PRO A 92 15.16 -8.11 -8.16
C PRO A 92 13.64 -8.10 -7.97
N ARG A 93 13.22 -8.20 -6.71
CA ARG A 93 11.82 -8.12 -6.28
C ARG A 93 11.20 -6.84 -6.83
N THR A 94 10.24 -6.98 -7.74
CA THR A 94 9.41 -5.85 -8.16
C THR A 94 8.35 -5.56 -7.11
N ALA A 95 8.80 -5.13 -5.93
CA ALA A 95 7.92 -4.52 -4.97
C ALA A 95 7.56 -3.14 -5.51
N TRP A 96 6.31 -2.98 -5.95
CA TRP A 96 5.81 -1.68 -6.38
C TRP A 96 5.29 -0.96 -5.13
N THR A 97 5.79 0.25 -4.90
CA THR A 97 5.16 1.18 -3.97
C THR A 97 4.05 1.93 -4.68
N LEU A 98 3.11 2.50 -3.92
CA LEU A 98 2.15 3.44 -4.47
C LEU A 98 2.86 4.63 -5.15
N SER A 99 4.06 5.05 -4.74
CA SER A 99 4.83 6.11 -5.44
C SER A 99 5.34 5.71 -6.83
N GLY A 100 5.15 4.45 -7.25
CA GLY A 100 5.65 3.94 -8.53
C GLY A 100 7.18 3.88 -8.63
N GLU A 101 7.90 4.13 -7.53
CA GLU A 101 9.29 3.77 -7.44
C GLU A 101 9.38 2.24 -7.30
N PRO A 102 10.21 1.56 -8.11
CA PRO A 102 10.57 0.19 -7.80
C PRO A 102 11.25 0.22 -6.43
N VAL A 103 10.66 -0.47 -5.44
CA VAL A 103 11.34 -0.67 -4.16
C VAL A 103 12.58 -1.49 -4.47
N VAL A 104 13.74 -0.83 -4.49
CA VAL A 104 15.01 -1.50 -4.40
C VAL A 104 15.06 -2.07 -2.99
N VAL A 105 14.58 -3.31 -2.83
CA VAL A 105 14.81 -4.08 -1.62
C VAL A 105 16.31 -4.32 -1.60
N GLY A 106 17.02 -3.55 -0.77
CA GLY A 106 18.46 -3.67 -0.59
C GLY A 106 18.81 -5.09 -0.14
N GLY A 107 19.14 -5.94 -1.11
CA GLY A 107 20.08 -7.01 -0.90
C GLY A 107 21.46 -6.39 -1.11
N ASP A 108 22.28 -6.40 -0.06
CA ASP A 108 23.71 -6.13 -0.12
C ASP A 108 24.43 -7.26 -0.92
N GLU A 109 24.01 -7.49 -2.17
CA GLU A 109 24.77 -8.31 -3.09
C GLU A 109 25.54 -7.37 -4.01
N GLU A 110 26.83 -7.21 -3.70
CA GLU A 110 27.83 -6.67 -4.59
C GLU A 110 27.72 -7.39 -5.94
N PHE A 111 27.13 -6.71 -6.91
CA PHE A 111 27.11 -7.17 -8.29
C PHE A 111 28.56 -7.35 -8.75
N PRO A 112 28.97 -8.52 -9.27
CA PRO A 112 30.26 -8.62 -9.92
C PRO A 112 30.29 -7.59 -11.06
N PRO A 113 31.41 -6.87 -11.26
CA PRO A 113 31.52 -5.88 -12.31
C PRO A 113 31.24 -6.56 -13.65
N ALA A 114 30.16 -6.14 -14.30
CA ALA A 114 29.82 -6.58 -15.64
C ALA A 114 31.04 -6.32 -16.55
N GLU A 115 31.56 -7.39 -17.14
CA GLU A 115 32.69 -7.30 -18.07
C GLU A 115 32.33 -6.35 -19.22
N ALA A 116 33.14 -5.30 -19.35
CA ALA A 116 33.03 -4.30 -20.38
C ALA A 116 33.40 -4.92 -21.74
N ASN A 117 32.41 -5.44 -22.47
CA ASN A 117 32.55 -5.74 -23.89
C ASN A 117 31.21 -5.53 -24.58
N ASP A 118 30.95 -4.29 -24.99
CA ASP A 118 30.35 -3.93 -26.28
C ASP A 118 29.99 -2.44 -26.27
N ALA A 119 30.92 -1.61 -26.74
CA ALA A 119 30.82 -0.14 -26.73
C ALA A 119 29.92 0.45 -27.85
N ASP A 120 29.08 -0.36 -28.51
CA ASP A 120 28.33 0.07 -29.69
C ASP A 120 26.86 -0.42 -29.74
N ALA A 121 26.33 -0.93 -28.62
CA ALA A 121 24.91 -1.24 -28.53
C ALA A 121 24.09 0.06 -28.42
N PRO A 122 23.15 0.33 -29.35
CA PRO A 122 22.27 1.49 -29.23
C PRO A 122 21.49 1.38 -27.92
N ALA A 123 21.50 2.47 -27.13
CA ALA A 123 20.77 2.54 -25.86
C ALA A 123 19.34 2.04 -26.07
N PRO A 124 18.83 1.10 -25.25
CA PRO A 124 17.47 0.61 -25.37
C PRO A 124 16.55 1.82 -25.25
N SER A 125 15.90 2.18 -26.37
CA SER A 125 14.95 3.28 -26.38
C SER A 125 13.82 2.91 -25.43
N GLY A 126 13.50 3.83 -24.52
CA GLY A 126 12.54 3.64 -23.43
C GLY A 126 11.18 3.20 -23.95
N GLY A 127 10.99 1.89 -24.04
CA GLY A 127 9.69 1.28 -24.20
C GLY A 127 9.01 1.34 -22.84
N HIS A 128 8.06 2.25 -22.67
CA HIS A 128 7.10 2.15 -21.59
C HIS A 128 6.48 0.76 -21.68
N THR A 129 6.72 -0.06 -20.66
CA THR A 129 6.10 -1.38 -20.62
C THR A 129 4.58 -1.17 -20.62
N VAL A 130 3.82 -2.07 -21.26
CA VAL A 130 2.35 -1.98 -21.30
C VAL A 130 1.75 -1.84 -19.89
N ALA A 131 2.48 -2.31 -18.87
CA ALA A 131 2.13 -2.14 -17.46
C ALA A 131 2.27 -0.69 -16.96
N GLU A 132 3.34 0.04 -17.29
CA GLU A 132 3.49 1.48 -16.96
C GLU A 132 2.44 2.35 -17.67
N ALA A 133 2.06 2.00 -18.90
CA ALA A 133 1.06 2.75 -19.65
C ALA A 133 -0.37 2.59 -19.09
N LEU A 134 -0.67 1.46 -18.43
CA LEU A 134 -1.99 1.18 -17.84
C LEU A 134 -2.11 1.72 -16.41
N PHE A 135 -0.98 1.93 -15.72
CA PHE A 135 -0.93 2.34 -14.33
C PHE A 135 0.18 3.39 -14.15
N PRO A 136 -0.10 4.68 -14.43
CA PRO A 136 0.86 5.74 -14.17
C PRO A 136 1.27 5.72 -12.70
N SER A 137 2.58 5.86 -12.44
CA SER A 137 3.11 6.03 -11.09
C SER A 137 2.40 7.19 -10.41
N ILE A 138 1.85 6.94 -9.22
CA ILE A 138 1.12 7.98 -8.47
C ILE A 138 2.16 8.99 -8.00
N SER A 139 1.87 10.28 -8.21
CA SER A 139 2.81 11.32 -7.79
C SER A 139 3.01 11.29 -6.27
N GLU A 140 4.27 11.28 -5.85
CA GLU A 140 4.67 11.15 -4.44
C GLU A 140 3.99 12.18 -3.53
N GLU A 141 3.74 13.39 -4.05
CA GLU A 141 3.04 14.46 -3.35
C GLU A 141 1.62 14.07 -2.88
N VAL A 142 0.97 13.10 -3.52
CA VAL A 142 -0.40 12.68 -3.17
C VAL A 142 -0.40 11.79 -1.93
N LEU A 143 0.69 11.06 -1.67
CA LEU A 143 0.80 10.10 -0.56
C LEU A 143 1.36 10.74 0.71
N GLU A 144 1.97 11.92 0.62
CA GLU A 144 2.42 12.66 1.79
C GLU A 144 1.27 12.99 2.74
N GLY A 145 1.39 12.52 3.98
CA GLY A 145 0.38 12.74 5.01
C GLY A 145 -0.84 11.85 4.86
N VAL A 146 -0.75 10.72 4.16
CA VAL A 146 -1.79 9.67 4.16
C VAL A 146 -1.29 8.46 4.96
N ARG A 147 -2.15 7.93 5.83
CA ARG A 147 -1.92 6.74 6.64
C ARG A 147 -2.90 5.64 6.29
N ILE A 148 -2.48 4.39 6.52
CA ILE A 148 -3.31 3.21 6.28
C ILE A 148 -3.38 2.35 7.53
N LYS A 149 -4.61 2.08 7.98
CA LYS A 149 -4.90 1.11 9.03
C LYS A 149 -5.64 -0.06 8.42
N VAL A 150 -5.14 -1.27 8.66
CA VAL A 150 -5.83 -2.48 8.22
C VAL A 150 -6.38 -3.23 9.41
N VAL A 151 -7.62 -3.70 9.27
CA VAL A 151 -8.32 -4.50 10.27
C VAL A 151 -8.77 -5.79 9.59
N SER A 152 -8.21 -6.92 10.03
CA SER A 152 -8.59 -8.25 9.56
C SER A 152 -9.87 -8.73 10.25
N GLY A 153 -10.62 -9.60 9.56
CA GLY A 153 -11.74 -10.33 10.14
C GLY A 153 -13.11 -9.83 9.70
N GLU A 154 -14.05 -10.77 9.55
CA GLU A 154 -15.46 -10.49 9.23
C GLU A 154 -16.22 -9.85 10.40
N GLU A 155 -15.70 -9.94 11.63
CA GLU A 155 -16.37 -9.50 12.86
C GLU A 155 -16.56 -7.98 12.94
N ASN A 156 -15.82 -7.22 12.13
CA ASN A 156 -15.93 -5.76 12.05
C ASN A 156 -16.78 -5.27 10.86
N LEU A 157 -17.44 -6.16 10.11
CA LEU A 157 -18.43 -5.75 9.10
C LEU A 157 -19.76 -5.48 9.83
N PRO A 158 -20.41 -4.31 9.68
CA PRO A 158 -21.81 -4.17 10.05
C PRO A 158 -22.54 -5.19 9.21
N LEU A 159 -23.00 -6.24 9.88
CA LEU A 159 -23.84 -7.25 9.28
C LEU A 159 -25.13 -6.51 8.96
N SER A 160 -25.44 -6.34 7.66
CA SER A 160 -26.78 -5.90 7.29
C SER A 160 -27.77 -6.81 8.01
N GLU A 161 -28.80 -6.22 8.64
CA GLU A 161 -29.69 -6.93 9.58
C GLU A 161 -30.35 -8.19 8.96
N GLY A 162 -30.29 -8.37 7.64
CA GLY A 162 -30.76 -9.56 6.92
C GLY A 162 -29.74 -10.69 6.66
N GLU A 163 -28.42 -10.48 6.81
CA GLU A 163 -27.41 -11.52 6.52
C GLU A 163 -26.95 -12.32 7.75
N THR A 164 -27.25 -11.82 8.95
CA THR A 164 -26.79 -12.37 10.24
C THR A 164 -27.34 -13.78 10.51
N GLU A 165 -28.53 -14.11 10.00
CA GLU A 165 -29.15 -15.42 10.22
C GLU A 165 -28.62 -16.54 9.32
N MET A 166 -28.15 -16.25 8.10
CA MET A 166 -27.66 -17.30 7.19
C MET A 166 -26.19 -17.72 7.44
N ARG A 167 -25.39 -16.93 8.15
CA ARG A 167 -23.93 -17.14 8.24
C ARG A 167 -23.46 -18.07 9.37
N ARG A 168 -24.29 -18.38 10.38
CA ARG A 168 -23.90 -19.30 11.48
C ARG A 168 -23.68 -20.77 11.06
N ALA A 169 -23.95 -21.14 9.81
CA ALA A 169 -23.93 -22.55 9.39
C ALA A 169 -22.68 -23.01 8.61
N ARG A 170 -21.70 -22.16 8.25
CA ARG A 170 -20.64 -22.55 7.28
C ARG A 170 -19.22 -22.04 7.54
N THR A 171 -18.82 -21.85 8.80
CA THR A 171 -17.39 -21.69 9.11
C THR A 171 -16.71 -23.05 9.00
N SER A 172 -16.15 -23.35 7.84
CA SER A 172 -15.25 -24.49 7.66
C SER A 172 -13.96 -24.22 8.45
N ILE A 173 -13.83 -24.93 9.56
CA ILE A 173 -12.74 -24.84 10.56
C ILE A 173 -11.39 -25.41 10.02
N TYR A 174 -11.35 -25.97 8.81
CA TYR A 174 -10.26 -26.87 8.39
C TYR A 174 -9.40 -26.42 7.19
N SER A 175 -9.22 -25.13 6.93
CA SER A 175 -8.41 -24.71 5.76
C SER A 175 -7.17 -23.86 6.05
N ASN A 176 -7.17 -23.02 7.10
CA ASN A 176 -6.01 -22.17 7.40
C ASN A 176 -5.09 -22.73 8.50
N VAL A 177 -5.64 -23.54 9.42
CA VAL A 177 -4.85 -24.10 10.53
C VAL A 177 -3.81 -25.10 10.01
N ASP A 178 -4.17 -25.96 9.06
CA ASP A 178 -3.25 -26.94 8.49
C ASP A 178 -2.13 -26.29 7.66
N TYR A 179 -2.46 -25.27 6.87
CA TYR A 179 -1.47 -24.51 6.10
C TYR A 179 -0.47 -23.77 7.02
N LEU A 180 -0.95 -23.14 8.09
CA LEU A 180 -0.10 -22.46 9.06
C LEU A 180 0.72 -23.45 9.90
N LEU A 181 0.16 -24.61 10.26
CA LEU A 181 0.87 -25.68 10.95
C LEU A 181 1.98 -26.28 10.09
N GLU A 182 1.75 -26.50 8.80
CA GLU A 182 2.79 -26.97 7.89
C GLU A 182 3.91 -25.92 7.73
N LYS A 183 3.57 -24.64 7.62
CA LYS A 183 4.55 -23.56 7.51
C LYS A 183 5.38 -23.42 8.80
N TYR A 184 4.74 -23.51 9.97
CA TYR A 184 5.42 -23.48 11.26
C TYR A 184 6.35 -24.69 11.44
N LYS A 185 5.93 -25.89 11.04
CA LYS A 185 6.77 -27.10 11.07
C LYS A 185 8.00 -26.96 10.17
N LYS A 186 7.84 -26.39 8.97
CA LYS A 186 8.97 -26.15 8.04
C LYS A 186 9.95 -25.10 8.58
N ALA A 187 9.45 -23.99 9.13
CA ALA A 187 10.30 -22.96 9.74
C ALA A 187 11.09 -23.51 10.94
N ARG A 188 10.43 -24.26 11.83
CA ARG A 188 11.08 -24.86 12.99
C ARG A 188 12.09 -25.95 12.62
N ALA A 189 11.84 -26.69 11.53
CA ALA A 189 12.79 -27.65 11.00
C ALA A 189 14.03 -26.95 10.41
N ALA A 190 13.84 -25.81 9.72
CA ALA A 190 14.93 -25.01 9.17
C ALA A 190 15.79 -24.37 10.28
N GLU A 191 15.17 -23.80 11.31
CA GLU A 191 15.88 -23.29 12.51
C GLU A 191 16.67 -24.41 13.19
N LYS A 192 16.05 -25.57 13.39
CA LYS A 192 16.73 -26.71 14.00
C LYS A 192 17.93 -27.19 13.18
N SER A 193 17.81 -27.22 11.85
CA SER A 193 18.95 -27.56 10.98
C SER A 193 20.04 -26.48 10.96
N ALA A 194 19.68 -25.21 11.16
CA ALA A 194 20.65 -24.12 11.27
C ALA A 194 21.39 -24.16 12.61
N ASP A 195 20.69 -24.45 13.71
CA ASP A 195 21.29 -24.62 15.05
C ASP A 195 22.17 -25.88 15.13
N GLU A 196 21.79 -26.97 14.46
CA GLU A 196 22.60 -28.19 14.34
C GLU A 196 23.85 -27.93 13.49
N ALA A 197 23.77 -27.08 12.45
CA ALA A 197 24.94 -26.67 11.65
C ALA A 197 25.84 -25.66 12.38
N ALA A 198 25.30 -24.84 13.29
CA ALA A 198 26.06 -23.83 14.04
C ALA A 198 26.79 -24.40 15.28
N ASN A 199 26.42 -25.59 15.76
CA ASN A 199 27.07 -26.23 16.90
C ASN A 199 28.24 -27.16 16.52
N GLU A 200 28.59 -27.27 15.24
CA GLU A 200 29.82 -27.91 14.77
C GLU A 200 30.92 -26.85 14.55
N GLU A 201 31.41 -26.24 15.64
CA GLU A 201 32.81 -25.88 15.95
C GLU A 201 32.89 -24.74 17.00
N PRO A 202 33.81 -24.81 18.00
CA PRO A 202 33.87 -23.88 19.12
C PRO A 202 34.79 -22.69 18.83
N GLY A 203 34.25 -21.47 18.88
CA GLY A 203 35.01 -20.23 18.74
C GLY A 203 34.44 -19.13 19.62
N GLU A 204 35.25 -18.74 20.61
CA GLU A 204 34.97 -17.91 21.77
C GLU A 204 34.86 -16.40 21.45
N ALA A 205 34.05 -15.69 22.27
CA ALA A 205 33.86 -14.23 22.37
C ALA A 205 33.13 -13.54 21.18
N ASP A 206 32.24 -12.56 21.35
CA ASP A 206 32.25 -11.45 22.30
C ASP A 206 30.83 -10.82 22.38
N ALA A 207 30.42 -10.40 23.57
CA ALA A 207 29.07 -9.91 23.86
C ALA A 207 28.97 -8.39 23.73
N ALA A 208 28.64 -7.89 22.54
CA ALA A 208 28.37 -6.46 22.32
C ALA A 208 26.87 -6.13 22.45
N GLN A 209 26.53 -5.34 23.48
CA GLN A 209 25.20 -4.81 23.78
C GLN A 209 24.59 -4.04 22.59
N LYS A 210 23.54 -4.60 21.98
CA LYS A 210 22.67 -3.93 21.01
C LYS A 210 21.64 -3.05 21.75
N LYS A 211 21.87 -1.74 21.73
CA LYS A 211 20.97 -0.72 22.30
C LYS A 211 19.72 -0.60 21.42
N THR A 212 18.65 -1.26 21.81
CA THR A 212 17.32 -1.18 21.19
C THR A 212 16.66 0.16 21.55
N SER A 213 16.67 1.10 20.59
CA SER A 213 15.76 2.24 20.60
C SER A 213 14.32 1.74 20.49
N ALA A 214 13.45 2.18 21.41
CA ALA A 214 12.03 1.82 21.40
C ALA A 214 11.39 2.16 20.05
N PRO A 215 10.71 1.22 19.38
CA PRO A 215 9.98 1.52 18.16
C PRO A 215 8.83 2.46 18.51
N THR A 216 8.85 3.67 17.94
CA THR A 216 7.63 4.47 17.75
C THR A 216 6.57 3.53 17.21
N ALA A 217 5.38 3.50 17.82
CA ALA A 217 4.29 2.57 17.52
C ALA A 217 3.77 2.74 16.07
N GLY A 218 4.60 2.36 15.12
CA GLY A 218 4.29 2.25 13.71
C GLY A 218 3.31 1.11 13.55
N GLN A 219 2.37 1.31 12.65
CA GLN A 219 1.36 0.33 12.37
C GLN A 219 2.04 -0.91 11.77
N GLU A 220 1.81 -2.09 12.36
CA GLU A 220 2.41 -3.33 11.87
C GLU A 220 1.91 -3.62 10.45
N ALA A 221 2.84 -3.94 9.55
CA ALA A 221 2.49 -4.22 8.17
C ALA A 221 1.55 -5.43 8.09
N ALA A 222 0.40 -5.28 7.45
CA ALA A 222 -0.60 -6.32 7.31
C ALA A 222 -0.52 -6.92 5.90
N SER A 223 -0.43 -8.24 5.79
CA SER A 223 -0.36 -8.94 4.50
C SER A 223 -1.53 -9.90 4.31
N PHE A 224 -2.06 -9.95 3.09
CA PHE A 224 -3.21 -10.77 2.73
C PHE A 224 -2.92 -11.54 1.46
N VAL A 225 -3.29 -12.82 1.45
CA VAL A 225 -3.05 -13.73 0.32
C VAL A 225 -4.32 -13.84 -0.52
N TRP A 226 -4.22 -13.45 -1.79
CA TRP A 226 -5.17 -13.80 -2.84
C TRP A 226 -4.86 -15.18 -3.37
N GLN A 227 -5.82 -16.08 -3.25
CA GLN A 227 -5.79 -17.40 -3.83
C GLN A 227 -6.03 -17.34 -5.34
N VAL A 228 -5.69 -18.43 -6.03
CA VAL A 228 -5.82 -18.57 -7.49
C VAL A 228 -7.25 -18.38 -8.02
N ASN A 229 -8.25 -18.57 -7.16
CA ASN A 229 -9.67 -18.36 -7.45
C ASN A 229 -10.15 -16.91 -7.16
N GLY A 230 -9.22 -16.01 -6.83
CA GLY A 230 -9.49 -14.61 -6.48
C GLY A 230 -10.03 -14.41 -5.06
N ARG A 231 -10.16 -15.46 -4.24
CA ARG A 231 -10.57 -15.34 -2.84
C ARG A 231 -9.42 -14.83 -1.97
N CYS A 232 -9.75 -14.05 -0.96
CA CYS A 232 -8.82 -13.60 0.07
C CYS A 232 -9.50 -13.62 1.43
N GLU A 233 -8.72 -13.40 2.49
CA GLU A 233 -9.29 -13.16 3.81
C GLU A 233 -9.99 -11.79 3.84
N PRO A 234 -11.25 -11.70 4.33
CA PRO A 234 -11.97 -10.44 4.43
C PRO A 234 -11.25 -9.45 5.36
N HIS A 235 -11.14 -8.20 4.91
CA HIS A 235 -10.47 -7.15 5.67
C HIS A 235 -10.96 -5.76 5.28
N ARG A 236 -10.65 -4.79 6.14
CA ARG A 236 -10.97 -3.38 5.98
C ARG A 236 -9.71 -2.56 5.95
N VAL A 237 -9.61 -1.68 4.96
CA VAL A 237 -8.48 -0.76 4.80
C VAL A 237 -9.00 0.66 5.02
N TYR A 238 -8.61 1.25 6.14
CA TYR A 238 -8.88 2.65 6.47
C TYR A 238 -7.77 3.51 5.87
N VAL A 239 -8.14 4.44 5.02
CA VAL A 239 -7.25 5.44 4.41
C VAL A 239 -7.61 6.78 5.02
N TYR A 240 -6.69 7.38 5.79
CA TYR A 240 -6.96 8.59 6.56
C TYR A 240 -5.76 9.56 6.51
N ALA A 241 -6.00 10.84 6.78
CA ALA A 241 -4.94 11.83 6.82
C ALA A 241 -4.07 11.67 8.08
N ALA A 242 -2.78 11.98 7.98
CA ALA A 242 -1.87 11.99 9.11
C ALA A 242 -2.35 12.99 10.17
N GLY A 243 -2.48 12.52 11.42
CA GLY A 243 -3.02 13.31 12.53
C GLY A 243 -4.54 13.23 12.69
N SER A 244 -5.26 12.63 11.73
CA SER A 244 -6.69 12.30 11.88
C SER A 244 -6.88 10.90 12.45
N GLU A 245 -8.07 10.64 12.99
CA GLU A 245 -8.42 9.29 13.43
C GLU A 245 -8.87 8.44 12.23
N PRO A 246 -8.73 7.10 12.28
CA PRO A 246 -9.15 6.22 11.19
C PRO A 246 -10.63 6.35 10.80
N GLN A 247 -11.48 6.74 11.75
CA GLN A 247 -12.92 6.95 11.55
C GLN A 247 -13.25 8.17 10.68
N ASP A 248 -12.35 9.16 10.59
CA ASP A 248 -12.51 10.34 9.74
C ASP A 248 -12.11 10.07 8.28
N GLY A 249 -11.60 8.86 8.01
CA GLY A 249 -11.05 8.45 6.73
C GLY A 249 -12.07 7.87 5.74
N LEU A 250 -11.55 7.30 4.66
CA LEU A 250 -12.29 6.45 3.74
C LEU A 250 -12.04 4.98 4.11
N VAL A 251 -13.09 4.16 4.05
CA VAL A 251 -12.99 2.73 4.37
C VAL A 251 -13.15 1.91 3.11
N ILE A 252 -12.19 1.04 2.82
CA ILE A 252 -12.27 0.07 1.73
C ILE A 252 -12.55 -1.29 2.35
N VAL A 253 -13.72 -1.83 2.06
CA VAL A 253 -14.15 -3.15 2.52
C VAL A 253 -13.83 -4.17 1.44
N VAL A 254 -13.03 -5.18 1.76
CA VAL A 254 -12.70 -6.30 0.87
C VAL A 254 -13.41 -7.55 1.37
N ASP A 255 -14.26 -8.13 0.53
CA ASP A 255 -14.98 -9.36 0.84
C ASP A 255 -14.13 -10.62 0.61
N ARG A 256 -14.70 -11.78 0.95
CA ARG A 256 -14.05 -13.09 0.77
C ARG A 256 -13.78 -13.48 -0.69
N PHE A 257 -14.38 -12.79 -1.64
CA PHE A 257 -14.23 -12.99 -3.09
C PHE A 257 -13.27 -11.96 -3.71
N GLY A 258 -12.60 -11.16 -2.88
CA GLY A 258 -11.72 -10.09 -3.33
C GLY A 258 -12.47 -8.96 -4.05
N ALA A 259 -13.79 -8.82 -3.85
CA ALA A 259 -14.51 -7.64 -4.27
C ALA A 259 -14.30 -6.54 -3.24
N ALA A 260 -13.83 -5.39 -3.70
CA ALA A 260 -13.64 -4.22 -2.86
C ALA A 260 -14.82 -3.24 -3.07
N LYS A 261 -15.27 -2.60 -1.98
CA LYS A 261 -16.21 -1.48 -1.97
C LYS A 261 -15.63 -0.34 -1.14
N VAL A 262 -15.70 0.89 -1.65
CA VAL A 262 -15.34 2.09 -0.89
C VAL A 262 -16.59 2.59 -0.17
N LEU A 263 -16.52 2.72 1.14
CA LEU A 263 -17.52 3.37 1.99
C LEU A 263 -17.03 4.77 2.35
N ALA A 264 -17.90 5.76 2.19
CA ALA A 264 -17.64 7.10 2.73
C ALA A 264 -17.91 7.06 4.24
N GLY A 265 -17.08 7.75 5.06
CA GLY A 265 -17.21 7.75 6.52
C GLY A 265 -18.61 8.13 7.03
N ASP A 266 -19.38 8.90 6.25
CA ASP A 266 -20.75 9.31 6.61
C ASP A 266 -21.79 8.18 6.49
N GLU A 267 -21.48 7.08 5.80
CA GLU A 267 -22.42 5.96 5.61
C GLU A 267 -22.42 4.97 6.77
N GLU A 268 -21.35 4.93 7.58
CA GLU A 268 -21.19 3.92 8.64
C GLU A 268 -22.09 4.19 9.87
N GLY A 269 -22.67 5.39 9.99
CA GLY A 269 -23.55 5.78 11.09
C GLY A 269 -25.04 5.89 10.73
N ARG A 270 -25.46 5.45 9.54
CA ARG A 270 -26.83 5.66 9.03
C ARG A 270 -27.64 4.39 8.77
N GLU A 271 -27.11 3.22 9.14
CA GLU A 271 -27.82 1.94 9.07
C GLU A 271 -28.54 1.62 10.39
#